data_AF-A0A9E5RUR2-F1
#
_entry.id   AF-A0A9E5RUR2-F1
#
_cell.length_a   1.000
_cell.length_b   1.000
_cell.length_c   1.000
_cell.angle_alpha   90.00
_cell.angle_beta   90.00
_cell.angle_gamma   90.00
#
_symmetry.space_group_name_H-M   'P 1'
#
loop_
_entity.id
_entity.type
_entity.pdbx_description
1 polymer ?
#
loop_
_entity_poly.entity_id
_entity_poly.type
_entity_poly.pdbx_seq_one_letter_code
_entity_poly.pdbx_strand_id
1 'polypeptide(L)'
;MLRKEYLVLLLGFGLNFSSSQAFAQVNQTTQKNIPFQICAEAKNWVRPSASKQKEYLTNLKTRYSNAQIQALGGTYWTYNFFAFVDYPGGSGVFDINNLSGLWSLKKGDSTENKKCTPISSIKGKNEADIWLFNYQPIKIKWVNRNYVMVVKPIQKGWKSVHFSRLENQEKLPLTVVTESGKKLQVLKYE
;
A
#
# COMPACT_ATOMS: atom_id res chain seq x y z
N MET A 1 -39.02 82.12 28.87
CA MET A 1 -37.97 81.45 29.68
C MET A 1 -37.67 80.11 29.02
N LEU A 2 -36.40 79.85 28.72
CA LEU A 2 -35.90 78.78 27.83
C LEU A 2 -35.98 77.36 28.41
N ARG A 3 -36.14 76.34 27.54
CA ARG A 3 -35.16 75.26 27.21
C ARG A 3 -35.92 74.15 26.41
N LYS A 4 -35.67 73.91 25.12
CA LYS A 4 -34.56 73.16 24.47
C LYS A 4 -34.55 71.68 24.93
N GLU A 5 -34.86 70.72 24.04
CA GLU A 5 -33.88 69.79 23.44
C GLU A 5 -34.46 68.57 22.67
N TYR A 6 -33.89 68.41 21.47
CA TYR A 6 -33.57 67.25 20.60
C TYR A 6 -34.55 66.12 20.23
N LEU A 7 -34.90 66.22 18.95
CA LEU A 7 -35.18 65.15 17.97
C LEU A 7 -34.00 64.16 17.87
N VAL A 8 -34.27 62.84 17.97
CA VAL A 8 -33.37 61.79 17.48
C VAL A 8 -34.16 60.88 16.55
N LEU A 9 -33.96 61.07 15.24
CA LEU A 9 -34.33 60.12 14.20
C LEU A 9 -33.26 59.03 14.14
N LEU A 10 -33.61 57.79 14.45
CA LEU A 10 -32.80 56.61 14.12
C LEU A 10 -33.37 55.95 12.87
N LEU A 11 -32.77 56.27 11.73
CA LEU A 11 -32.89 55.51 10.49
C LEU A 11 -32.11 54.20 10.66
N GLY A 12 -32.81 53.11 10.98
CA GLY A 12 -32.25 51.77 10.95
C GLY A 12 -32.08 51.30 9.49
N PHE A 13 -30.89 51.53 8.92
CA PHE A 13 -30.45 50.86 7.70
C PHE A 13 -30.24 49.36 8.00
N GLY A 14 -31.23 48.54 7.65
CA GLY A 14 -31.09 47.08 7.61
C GLY A 14 -30.19 46.67 6.44
N LEU A 15 -28.90 46.54 6.68
CA LEU A 15 -27.98 45.89 5.75
C LEU A 15 -28.23 44.38 5.80
N ASN A 16 -29.03 43.88 4.87
CA ASN A 16 -29.15 42.44 4.58
C ASN A 16 -27.85 41.95 3.94
N PHE A 17 -26.79 41.76 4.74
CA PHE A 17 -25.67 40.94 4.33
C PHE A 17 -26.11 39.48 4.36
N SER A 18 -26.53 38.97 3.20
CA SER A 18 -26.64 37.52 2.97
C SER A 18 -25.24 36.92 2.91
N SER A 19 -24.66 36.65 4.08
CA SER A 19 -23.40 35.94 4.27
C SER A 19 -23.57 34.43 4.05
N SER A 20 -23.98 34.03 2.84
CA SER A 20 -24.19 32.62 2.49
C SER A 20 -23.56 32.22 1.15
N GLN A 21 -22.41 32.82 0.82
CA GLN A 21 -21.57 32.36 -0.29
C GLN A 21 -20.10 32.35 0.11
N ALA A 22 -19.76 31.53 1.12
CA ALA A 22 -18.37 31.30 1.49
C ALA A 22 -18.09 29.85 1.93
N PHE A 23 -18.81 28.85 1.41
CA PHE A 23 -18.50 27.43 1.65
C PHE A 23 -18.85 26.57 0.45
N ALA A 24 -18.24 26.84 -0.70
CA ALA A 24 -18.27 25.90 -1.84
C ALA A 24 -16.94 25.89 -2.60
N GLN A 25 -15.81 25.97 -1.90
CA GLN A 25 -14.59 25.34 -2.39
C GLN A 25 -14.54 23.92 -1.82
N VAL A 26 -15.41 23.06 -2.36
CA VAL A 26 -15.32 21.62 -2.16
C VAL A 26 -13.96 21.22 -2.69
N ASN A 27 -13.07 20.78 -1.78
CA ASN A 27 -11.78 20.19 -2.08
C ASN A 27 -11.93 19.17 -3.21
N GLN A 28 -11.62 19.59 -4.45
CA GLN A 28 -11.42 18.65 -5.54
C GLN A 28 -10.21 17.80 -5.14
N THR A 29 -10.49 16.63 -4.58
CA THR A 29 -9.47 15.65 -4.26
C THR A 29 -8.79 15.29 -5.58
N THR A 30 -7.57 15.79 -5.78
CA THR A 30 -6.79 15.53 -6.98
C THR A 30 -6.45 14.05 -7.02
N GLN A 31 -7.28 13.29 -7.73
CA GLN A 31 -7.10 11.87 -7.92
C GLN A 31 -6.36 11.63 -9.23
N LYS A 32 -5.18 11.02 -9.15
CA LYS A 32 -4.39 10.63 -10.32
C LYS A 32 -4.31 9.11 -10.43
N ASN A 33 -4.56 8.55 -11.61
CA ASN A 33 -4.30 7.14 -11.87
C ASN A 33 -2.78 6.92 -11.95
N ILE A 34 -2.30 5.86 -11.29
CA ILE A 34 -0.89 5.49 -11.27
C ILE A 34 -0.73 4.22 -12.10
N PRO A 35 -0.05 4.29 -13.26
CA PRO A 35 0.30 3.11 -14.03
C PRO A 35 1.16 2.16 -13.18
N PHE A 36 0.93 0.87 -13.35
CA PHE A 36 1.74 -0.18 -12.72
C PHE A 36 2.03 -1.30 -13.70
N GLN A 37 3.04 -2.08 -13.41
CA GLN A 37 3.44 -3.25 -14.19
C GLN A 37 3.51 -4.48 -13.28
N ILE A 38 3.07 -5.63 -13.80
CA ILE A 38 3.33 -6.92 -13.15
C ILE A 38 4.71 -7.37 -13.62
N CYS A 39 5.65 -7.44 -12.68
CA CYS A 39 7.07 -7.67 -12.97
C CYS A 39 7.49 -9.11 -12.82
N ALA A 40 6.86 -9.83 -11.90
CA ALA A 40 6.92 -11.27 -11.83
C ALA A 40 5.56 -11.81 -11.40
N GLU A 41 5.20 -12.99 -11.89
CA GLU A 41 3.96 -13.64 -11.51
C GLU A 41 4.11 -15.16 -11.52
N ALA A 42 3.63 -15.81 -10.46
CA ALA A 42 3.44 -17.25 -10.42
C ALA A 42 1.95 -17.57 -10.25
N LYS A 43 1.23 -17.71 -11.37
CA LYS A 43 -0.25 -17.81 -11.39
C LYS A 43 -0.79 -19.01 -10.63
N ASN A 44 -0.05 -20.11 -10.62
CA ASN A 44 -0.47 -21.38 -10.04
C ASN A 44 0.11 -21.63 -8.65
N TRP A 45 0.95 -20.73 -8.15
CA TRP A 45 1.57 -20.90 -6.85
C TRP A 45 0.53 -20.88 -5.73
N VAL A 46 0.61 -21.83 -4.83
CA VAL A 46 -0.22 -21.91 -3.64
C VAL A 46 0.71 -21.76 -2.45
N ARG A 47 0.40 -20.81 -1.55
CA ARG A 47 1.15 -20.67 -0.30
C ARG A 47 1.17 -22.02 0.43
N PRO A 48 2.34 -22.50 0.90
CA PRO A 48 2.43 -23.77 1.61
C PRO A 48 1.44 -23.84 2.78
N SER A 49 1.04 -25.05 3.17
CA SER A 49 0.32 -25.23 4.44
C SER A 49 1.20 -24.83 5.62
N ALA A 50 0.59 -24.41 6.73
CA ALA A 50 1.31 -24.10 7.98
C ALA A 50 2.28 -25.22 8.42
N SER A 51 1.87 -26.49 8.30
CA SER A 51 2.73 -27.64 8.63
C SER A 51 3.99 -27.68 7.76
N LYS A 52 3.85 -27.61 6.43
CA LYS A 52 4.99 -27.54 5.50
C LYS A 52 5.90 -26.33 5.73
N GLN A 53 5.31 -25.17 6.04
CA GLN A 53 6.09 -23.96 6.37
C GLN A 53 6.93 -24.19 7.63
N LYS A 54 6.33 -24.73 8.69
CA LYS A 54 7.02 -25.02 9.94
C LYS A 54 8.14 -26.04 9.75
N GLU A 55 7.85 -27.11 9.03
CA GLU A 55 8.82 -28.16 8.67
C GLU A 55 10.00 -27.55 7.90
N TYR A 56 9.73 -26.76 6.85
CA TYR A 56 10.76 -26.09 6.07
C TYR A 56 11.65 -25.18 6.93
N LEU A 57 11.06 -24.30 7.73
CA LEU A 57 11.82 -23.40 8.59
C LEU A 57 12.64 -24.14 9.66
N THR A 58 12.16 -25.29 10.14
CA THR A 58 12.88 -26.17 11.07
C THR A 58 14.09 -26.82 10.39
N ASN A 59 13.96 -27.19 9.12
CA ASN A 59 15.03 -27.79 8.33
C ASN A 59 16.13 -26.80 7.95
N LEU A 60 15.85 -25.49 7.96
CA LEU A 60 16.86 -24.43 7.86
C LEU A 60 17.58 -24.22 9.21
N LYS A 61 18.20 -25.30 9.71
CA LYS A 61 18.91 -25.37 10.99
C LYS A 61 19.73 -24.11 11.22
N THR A 62 19.62 -23.55 12.43
CA THR A 62 20.33 -22.36 12.95
C THR A 62 20.06 -21.01 12.29
N ARG A 63 19.30 -20.91 11.17
CA ARG A 63 18.97 -19.61 10.56
C ARG A 63 17.87 -18.86 11.31
N TYR A 64 16.82 -19.56 11.75
CA TYR A 64 15.66 -18.95 12.41
C TYR A 64 15.51 -19.45 13.83
N SER A 65 15.13 -18.54 14.73
CA SER A 65 14.85 -18.88 16.13
C SER A 65 13.61 -19.78 16.26
N ASN A 66 13.53 -20.54 17.35
CA ASN A 66 12.33 -21.33 17.65
C ASN A 66 11.06 -20.47 17.67
N ALA A 67 11.13 -19.24 18.18
CA ALA A 67 10.00 -18.31 18.18
C ALA A 67 9.52 -17.99 16.75
N GLN A 68 10.45 -17.68 15.83
CA GLN A 68 10.11 -17.44 14.42
C GLN A 68 9.49 -18.68 13.75
N ILE A 69 10.02 -19.87 14.04
CA ILE A 69 9.50 -21.14 13.51
C ILE A 69 8.08 -21.40 14.02
N GLN A 70 7.82 -21.22 15.32
CA GLN A 70 6.47 -21.40 15.89
C GLN A 70 5.48 -20.37 15.32
N ALA A 71 5.95 -19.15 15.05
CA ALA A 71 5.18 -18.12 14.38
C ALA A 71 5.10 -18.30 12.84
N LEU A 72 5.60 -19.42 12.29
CA LEU A 72 5.61 -19.75 10.86
C LEU A 72 6.37 -18.76 9.96
N GLY A 73 7.19 -17.89 10.54
CA GLY A 73 7.83 -16.76 9.87
C GLY A 73 7.27 -15.39 10.28
N GLY A 74 6.32 -15.35 11.21
CA GLY A 74 5.81 -14.14 11.85
C GLY A 74 4.99 -13.27 10.89
N THR A 75 5.37 -12.00 10.76
CA THR A 75 4.66 -11.02 9.93
C THR A 75 4.69 -11.40 8.45
N TYR A 76 5.80 -11.92 7.93
CA TYR A 76 5.88 -12.35 6.53
C TYR A 76 4.93 -13.52 6.20
N TRP A 77 4.63 -14.38 7.17
CA TRP A 77 3.67 -15.46 6.94
C TRP A 77 2.21 -15.01 6.98
N THR A 78 1.90 -13.99 7.78
CA THR A 78 0.52 -13.56 8.06
C THR A 78 0.01 -12.49 7.10
N TYR A 79 0.92 -11.73 6.48
CA TYR A 79 0.57 -10.68 5.55
C TYR A 79 0.44 -11.20 4.10
N ASN A 80 -0.41 -10.54 3.32
CA ASN A 80 -0.63 -10.82 1.90
C ASN A 80 -0.09 -9.73 0.96
N PHE A 81 0.47 -8.66 1.54
CA PHE A 81 1.00 -7.51 0.82
C PHE A 81 2.29 -7.07 1.48
N PHE A 82 3.40 -7.12 0.75
CA PHE A 82 4.68 -6.54 1.19
C PHE A 82 5.01 -5.39 0.27
N ALA A 83 5.26 -4.20 0.82
CA ALA A 83 5.60 -3.01 0.06
C ALA A 83 7.05 -2.63 0.31
N PHE A 84 7.79 -2.41 -0.78
CA PHE A 84 9.20 -2.08 -0.77
C PHE A 84 9.39 -0.74 -1.49
N VAL A 85 10.16 0.13 -0.87
CA VAL A 85 10.68 1.34 -1.52
C VAL A 85 12.18 1.28 -1.75
N ASP A 86 12.86 0.36 -1.07
CA ASP A 86 14.28 0.09 -1.19
C ASP A 86 14.51 -1.42 -1.24
N TYR A 87 15.64 -1.79 -1.84
CA TYR A 87 16.08 -3.18 -1.88
C TYR A 87 16.43 -3.70 -0.47
N PRO A 88 15.79 -4.77 0.03
CA PRO A 88 16.11 -5.36 1.34
C PRO A 88 17.51 -5.97 1.48
N GLY A 89 18.33 -5.92 0.43
CA GLY A 89 19.58 -6.67 0.34
C GLY A 89 19.34 -8.15 -0.01
N GLY A 90 20.40 -8.85 -0.42
CA GLY A 90 20.30 -10.25 -0.82
C GLY A 90 19.83 -11.15 0.32
N SER A 91 20.39 -10.94 1.52
CA SER A 91 19.97 -11.65 2.74
C SER A 91 18.53 -11.32 3.15
N GLY A 92 18.11 -10.06 3.01
CA GLY A 92 16.73 -9.67 3.33
C GLY A 92 15.73 -10.30 2.38
N VAL A 93 15.99 -10.28 1.07
CA VAL A 93 15.14 -10.98 0.08
C VAL A 93 15.12 -12.48 0.32
N PHE A 94 16.26 -13.09 0.68
CA PHE A 94 16.30 -14.49 1.07
C PHE A 94 15.39 -14.79 2.26
N ASP A 95 15.48 -14.00 3.33
CA ASP A 95 14.63 -14.20 4.51
C ASP A 95 13.15 -13.96 4.21
N ILE A 96 12.80 -12.92 3.45
CA ILE A 96 11.41 -12.67 3.04
C ILE A 96 10.87 -13.86 2.25
N ASN A 97 11.65 -14.42 1.32
CA ASN A 97 11.22 -15.57 0.53
C ASN A 97 10.94 -16.81 1.39
N ASN A 98 11.82 -17.07 2.36
CA ASN A 98 11.66 -18.22 3.26
C ASN A 98 10.49 -18.02 4.24
N LEU A 99 10.41 -16.85 4.87
CA LEU A 99 9.43 -16.56 5.91
C LEU A 99 8.01 -16.36 5.36
N SER A 100 7.86 -16.02 4.07
CA SER A 100 6.56 -15.87 3.40
C SER A 100 6.06 -17.11 2.67
N GLY A 101 6.89 -18.15 2.54
CA GLY A 101 6.56 -19.38 1.83
C GLY A 101 6.94 -19.40 0.34
N LEU A 102 7.53 -18.33 -0.21
CA LEU A 102 7.94 -18.26 -1.61
C LEU A 102 9.07 -19.25 -1.97
N TRP A 103 9.80 -19.78 -0.99
CA TRP A 103 10.74 -20.88 -1.18
C TRP A 103 10.14 -22.11 -1.88
N SER A 104 8.80 -22.26 -1.83
CA SER A 104 8.08 -23.35 -2.48
C SER A 104 7.84 -23.14 -3.98
N LEU A 105 8.20 -21.97 -4.53
CA LEU A 105 8.22 -21.74 -5.98
C LEU A 105 9.27 -22.64 -6.62
N LYS A 106 8.85 -23.47 -7.57
CA LYS A 106 9.77 -24.28 -8.36
C LYS A 106 10.35 -23.44 -9.49
N LYS A 107 11.53 -23.84 -9.96
CA LYS A 107 12.13 -23.24 -11.16
C LYS A 107 11.15 -23.31 -12.33
N GLY A 108 10.81 -22.17 -12.91
CA GLY A 108 9.86 -22.05 -14.03
C GLY A 108 8.40 -21.78 -13.63
N ASP A 109 8.06 -21.80 -12.33
CA ASP A 109 6.69 -21.48 -11.88
C ASP A 109 6.34 -20.00 -12.06
N SER A 110 7.36 -19.13 -12.02
CA SER A 110 7.21 -17.69 -12.19
C SER A 110 7.59 -17.24 -13.60
N THR A 111 6.72 -16.44 -14.21
CA THR A 111 7.04 -15.67 -15.40
C THR A 111 7.52 -14.28 -15.00
N GLU A 112 8.66 -13.87 -15.54
CA GLU A 112 9.25 -12.55 -15.31
C GLU A 112 9.04 -11.64 -16.53
N ASN A 113 8.69 -10.39 -16.27
CA ASN A 113 8.65 -9.34 -17.28
C ASN A 113 10.00 -8.63 -17.32
N LYS A 114 10.80 -8.95 -18.35
CA LYS A 114 12.15 -8.41 -18.56
C LYS A 114 12.21 -6.89 -18.75
N LYS A 115 11.06 -6.23 -18.95
CA LYS A 115 10.99 -4.76 -19.05
C LYS A 115 10.99 -4.07 -17.68
N CYS A 116 10.75 -4.82 -16.60
CA CYS A 116 10.82 -4.27 -15.26
C CYS A 116 12.25 -4.16 -14.77
N THR A 117 12.50 -3.09 -14.01
CA THR A 117 13.69 -2.95 -13.18
C THR A 117 13.68 -4.07 -12.12
N PRO A 118 14.80 -4.77 -11.86
CA PRO A 118 14.84 -5.76 -10.78
C PRO A 118 14.71 -5.10 -9.41
N ILE A 119 14.17 -5.80 -8.41
CA ILE A 119 14.02 -5.28 -7.04
C ILE A 119 15.35 -4.78 -6.45
N SER A 120 16.47 -5.40 -6.84
CA SER A 120 17.82 -5.01 -6.44
C SER A 120 18.25 -3.63 -6.91
N SER A 121 17.52 -3.05 -7.87
CA SER A 121 17.79 -1.73 -8.43
C SER A 121 16.80 -0.67 -7.95
N ILE A 122 15.80 -1.05 -7.16
CA ILE A 122 14.87 -0.09 -6.54
C ILE A 122 15.63 0.71 -5.48
N LYS A 123 15.55 2.03 -5.62
CA LYS A 123 16.14 3.02 -4.73
C LYS A 123 15.05 4.02 -4.34
N GLY A 124 14.87 4.24 -3.04
CA GLY A 124 13.81 4.87 -2.25
C GLY A 124 13.13 6.16 -2.71
N LYS A 125 13.24 6.59 -3.96
CA LYS A 125 12.71 7.87 -4.43
C LYS A 125 11.81 7.77 -5.66
N ASN A 126 12.02 6.78 -6.54
CA ASN A 126 11.39 6.82 -7.87
C ASN A 126 10.36 5.71 -8.08
N GLU A 127 10.55 4.57 -7.43
CA GLU A 127 9.79 3.36 -7.70
C GLU A 127 9.44 2.67 -6.38
N ALA A 128 8.36 1.91 -6.41
CA ALA A 128 7.98 0.98 -5.36
C ALA A 128 7.64 -0.37 -5.97
N ASP A 129 7.93 -1.43 -5.24
CA ASP A 129 7.46 -2.79 -5.53
C ASP A 129 6.49 -3.25 -4.46
N ILE A 130 5.44 -3.95 -4.87
CA ILE A 130 4.50 -4.59 -3.96
C ILE A 130 4.41 -6.05 -4.34
N TRP A 131 4.65 -6.92 -3.37
CA TRP A 131 4.39 -8.35 -3.51
C TRP A 131 2.99 -8.66 -3.01
N LEU A 132 2.19 -9.33 -3.85
CA LEU A 132 0.81 -9.72 -3.57
C LEU A 132 0.70 -11.23 -3.53
N PHE A 133 0.01 -11.75 -2.51
CA PHE A 133 -0.24 -13.17 -2.33
C PHE A 133 -1.74 -13.44 -2.36
N ASN A 134 -2.22 -14.26 -3.29
CA ASN A 134 -3.65 -14.56 -3.45
C ASN A 134 -4.52 -13.31 -3.72
N TYR A 135 -3.93 -12.28 -4.35
CA TYR A 135 -4.65 -11.10 -4.82
C TYR A 135 -4.22 -10.70 -6.24
N GLN A 136 -5.15 -10.09 -6.96
CA GLN A 136 -4.94 -9.48 -8.27
C GLN A 136 -5.04 -7.96 -8.13
N PRO A 137 -4.02 -7.18 -8.52
CA PRO A 137 -4.14 -5.72 -8.59
C PRO A 137 -5.08 -5.34 -9.73
N ILE A 138 -5.95 -4.36 -9.48
CA ILE A 138 -6.90 -3.82 -10.47
C ILE A 138 -6.46 -2.42 -10.90
N LYS A 139 -6.17 -1.55 -9.93
CA LYS A 139 -5.78 -0.15 -10.17
C LYS A 139 -5.01 0.40 -8.99
N ILE A 140 -4.14 1.37 -9.26
CA ILE A 140 -3.50 2.21 -8.24
C ILE A 140 -3.90 3.66 -8.52
N LYS A 141 -4.27 4.38 -7.47
CA LYS A 141 -4.60 5.81 -7.53
C LYS A 141 -3.81 6.57 -6.48
N TRP A 142 -3.44 7.81 -6.80
CA TRP A 142 -2.94 8.78 -5.83
C TRP A 142 -4.09 9.67 -5.40
N VAL A 143 -4.42 9.65 -4.11
CA VAL A 143 -5.56 10.34 -3.50
C VAL A 143 -5.09 10.95 -2.18
N ASN A 144 -5.21 12.26 -2.00
CA ASN A 144 -4.87 12.94 -0.74
C ASN A 144 -3.50 12.55 -0.16
N ARG A 145 -2.47 12.58 -1.00
CA ARG A 145 -1.09 12.20 -0.66
C ARG A 145 -0.86 10.73 -0.27
N ASN A 146 -1.75 9.84 -0.71
CA ASN A 146 -1.67 8.41 -0.42
C ASN A 146 -1.99 7.58 -1.66
N TYR A 147 -1.23 6.50 -1.89
CA TYR A 147 -1.58 5.49 -2.88
C TYR A 147 -2.71 4.62 -2.36
N VAL A 148 -3.74 4.44 -3.19
CA VAL A 148 -4.84 3.52 -2.96
C VAL A 148 -4.77 2.45 -4.05
N MET A 149 -4.30 1.27 -3.69
CA MET A 149 -4.35 0.10 -4.56
C MET A 149 -5.66 -0.65 -4.32
N VAL A 150 -6.43 -0.82 -5.38
CA VAL A 150 -7.63 -1.67 -5.37
C VAL A 150 -7.26 -3.05 -5.90
N VAL A 151 -7.63 -4.08 -5.15
CA VAL A 151 -7.34 -5.49 -5.46
C VAL A 151 -8.61 -6.33 -5.42
N LYS A 152 -8.57 -7.48 -6.09
CA LYS A 152 -9.55 -8.56 -5.88
C LYS A 152 -8.86 -9.81 -5.34
N PRO A 153 -9.51 -10.54 -4.41
CA PRO A 153 -9.00 -11.83 -3.97
C PRO A 153 -9.01 -12.83 -5.13
N ILE A 154 -8.02 -13.71 -5.15
CA ILE A 154 -7.93 -14.86 -6.05
C ILE A 154 -7.53 -16.08 -5.22
N GLN A 155 -7.86 -17.29 -5.67
CA GLN A 155 -7.63 -18.50 -4.86
C GLN A 155 -6.14 -18.83 -4.68
N LYS A 156 -5.32 -18.49 -5.66
CA LYS A 156 -3.90 -18.82 -5.71
C LYS A 156 -3.13 -17.78 -6.51
N GLY A 157 -1.83 -17.72 -6.26
CA GLY A 157 -0.86 -16.98 -7.05
C GLY A 157 -0.06 -15.97 -6.24
N TRP A 158 1.11 -15.63 -6.77
CA TRP A 158 1.96 -14.55 -6.27
C TRP A 158 2.30 -13.58 -7.41
N LYS A 159 2.45 -12.30 -7.10
CA LYS A 159 2.85 -11.25 -8.04
C LYS A 159 3.79 -10.26 -7.38
N SER A 160 4.76 -9.75 -8.14
CA SER A 160 5.47 -8.49 -7.87
C SER A 160 4.93 -7.41 -8.81
N VAL A 161 4.62 -6.24 -8.25
CA VAL A 161 3.96 -5.12 -8.93
C VAL A 161 4.76 -3.85 -8.73
N HIS A 162 5.28 -3.30 -9.82
CA HIS A 162 6.08 -2.07 -9.79
C HIS A 162 5.25 -0.87 -10.26
N PHE A 163 5.49 0.28 -9.65
CA PHE A 163 4.93 1.55 -10.08
C PHE A 163 5.80 2.74 -9.66
N SER A 164 5.68 3.83 -10.43
CA SER A 164 6.42 5.06 -10.15
C SER A 164 5.81 5.82 -8.98
N ARG A 165 6.68 6.41 -8.16
CA ARG A 165 6.29 7.21 -7.01
C ARG A 165 6.13 8.69 -7.38
N LEU A 166 5.17 9.35 -6.74
CA LEU A 166 4.92 10.80 -6.77
C LEU A 166 5.39 11.50 -5.48
N GLU A 167 5.98 10.75 -4.55
CA GLU A 167 6.48 11.22 -3.26
C GLU A 167 7.80 10.52 -2.92
N ASN A 168 8.50 11.03 -1.91
CA ASN A 168 9.86 10.62 -1.52
C ASN A 168 9.99 10.28 -0.03
N GLN A 169 8.90 9.88 0.64
CA GLN A 169 8.90 9.47 2.04
C GLN A 169 9.67 8.15 2.22
N GLU A 170 10.26 7.95 3.39
CA GLU A 170 10.96 6.69 3.71
C GLU A 170 10.01 5.49 3.72
N LYS A 171 8.74 5.69 4.11
CA LYS A 171 7.73 4.64 4.09
C LYS A 171 6.70 4.94 3.02
N LEU A 172 6.35 3.94 2.23
CA LEU A 172 5.33 4.09 1.20
C LEU A 172 3.96 4.44 1.84
N PRO A 173 3.36 5.61 1.52
CA PRO A 173 2.00 5.92 1.95
C PRO A 173 1.01 5.15 1.08
N LEU A 174 0.94 3.84 1.28
CA LEU A 174 0.05 2.92 0.58
C LEU A 174 -1.07 2.44 1.51
N THR A 175 -2.27 2.43 0.96
CA THR A 175 -3.44 1.73 1.46
C THR A 175 -3.88 0.72 0.39
N VAL A 176 -4.09 -0.53 0.79
CA VAL A 176 -4.67 -1.55 -0.08
C VAL A 176 -6.12 -1.79 0.34
N VAL A 177 -7.02 -1.81 -0.63
CA VAL A 177 -8.45 -2.08 -0.42
C VAL A 177 -8.96 -3.11 -1.41
N THR A 178 -9.96 -3.88 -0.99
CA THR A 178 -10.77 -4.68 -1.92
C THR A 178 -11.66 -3.79 -2.80
N GLU A 179 -12.31 -4.37 -3.81
CA GLU A 179 -13.28 -3.66 -4.67
C GLU A 179 -14.45 -3.04 -3.88
N SER A 180 -14.86 -3.64 -2.76
CA SER A 180 -15.88 -3.09 -1.85
C SER A 180 -15.36 -2.00 -0.91
N GLY A 181 -14.08 -1.65 -0.98
CA GLY A 181 -13.45 -0.63 -0.13
C GLY A 181 -12.92 -1.13 1.21
N LYS A 182 -13.07 -2.43 1.54
CA LYS A 182 -12.47 -3.00 2.77
C LYS A 182 -10.96 -2.88 2.74
N LYS A 183 -10.38 -2.23 3.76
CA LYS A 183 -8.93 -2.09 3.95
C LYS A 183 -8.27 -3.43 4.30
N LEU A 184 -7.08 -3.65 3.74
CA LEU A 184 -6.25 -4.83 3.96
C LEU A 184 -4.92 -4.40 4.60
N GLN A 185 -4.34 -5.27 5.42
CA GLN A 185 -3.06 -5.01 6.06
C GLN A 185 -1.91 -5.11 5.05
N VAL A 186 -0.94 -4.21 5.17
CA VAL A 186 0.24 -4.13 4.31
C VAL A 186 1.47 -4.10 5.20
N LEU A 187 2.42 -4.99 4.95
CA LEU A 187 3.73 -4.96 5.57
C LEU A 187 4.58 -3.97 4.77
N LYS A 188 4.89 -2.83 5.37
CA LYS A 188 5.76 -1.82 4.76
C LYS A 188 7.18 -2.10 5.24
N TYR A 189 8.04 -2.47 4.30
CA TYR A 189 9.45 -2.66 4.60
C TYR A 189 10.10 -1.30 4.89
N GLU A 190 10.99 -1.28 5.88
CA GLU A 190 11.72 -0.10 6.37
C GLU A 190 13.15 -0.09 5.85
#